data_AF-A0A447IKA1-F1
#
_entry.id   AF-A0A447IKA1-F1
#
_cell.length_a   1.000
_cell.length_b   1.000
_cell.length_c   1.000
_cell.angle_alpha   90.00
_cell.angle_beta   90.00
_cell.angle_gamma   90.00
#
_symmetry.space_group_name_H-M   'P 1'
#
loop_
_entity.id
_entity.type
_entity.pdbx_description
1 polymer ?
#
loop_
_entity_poly.entity_id
_entity_poly.type
_entity_poly.pdbx_seq_one_letter_code
_entity_poly.pdbx_strand_id
1 'polypeptide(L)'
;MPAHTVSREWTAPLELAAGDILQNRGVNKILISRSDPASELDALSLAPGEAFRLRSAMSVRASTAGPTISRLVVVRGLALTD
;
A
#
# COMPACT_ATOMS: atom_id res chain seq x y z
N MET A 1 12.73 -7.07 -3.12
CA MET A 1 11.38 -6.53 -2.84
C MET A 1 11.49 -5.54 -1.69
N PRO A 2 11.25 -4.23 -1.90
CA PRO A 2 11.20 -3.29 -0.79
C PRO A 2 10.00 -3.61 0.12
N ALA A 3 10.26 -3.69 1.42
CA ALA A 3 9.24 -3.83 2.44
C ALA A 3 9.16 -2.52 3.23
N HIS A 4 7.94 -2.03 3.42
CA HIS A 4 7.64 -0.82 4.15
C HIS A 4 6.96 -1.19 5.46
N THR A 5 7.50 -0.62 6.53
CA THR A 5 6.93 -0.70 7.87
C THR A 5 5.83 0.36 7.99
N VAL A 6 4.60 -0.05 8.27
CA VAL A 6 3.43 0.84 8.38
C VAL A 6 2.90 0.85 9.80
N SER A 7 2.84 2.04 10.39
CA SER A 7 2.22 2.32 11.69
C SER A 7 0.84 2.95 11.48
N ARG A 8 0.22 3.47 12.55
CA ARG A 8 -1.05 4.22 12.44
C ARG A 8 -0.86 5.59 11.80
N GLU A 9 0.38 6.09 11.75
CA GLU A 9 0.70 7.29 11.00
C GLU A 9 0.83 6.95 9.51
N TRP A 10 0.35 7.86 8.66
CA TRP A 10 0.52 7.73 7.23
C TRP A 10 2.00 7.84 6.86
N THR A 11 2.46 6.95 5.98
CA THR A 11 3.81 7.03 5.43
C THR A 11 4.02 8.29 4.59
N ALA A 12 5.29 8.61 4.34
CA ALA A 12 5.63 9.43 3.18
C ALA A 12 5.05 8.83 1.87
N PRO A 13 4.89 9.65 0.82
CA PRO A 13 4.41 9.18 -0.48
C PRO A 13 5.28 8.03 -1.02
N LEU A 14 4.60 6.98 -1.46
CA LEU A 14 5.18 5.82 -2.12
C LEU A 14 4.86 5.91 -3.62
N GLU A 15 5.90 6.13 -4.42
CA GLU A 15 5.78 6.17 -5.88
C GLU A 15 5.71 4.74 -6.45
N LEU A 16 4.56 4.42 -7.03
CA LEU A 16 4.24 3.10 -7.58
C LEU A 16 4.04 3.18 -9.11
N ALA A 17 4.55 2.18 -9.81
CA ALA A 17 4.41 2.05 -11.25
C ALA A 17 3.16 1.22 -11.60
N ALA A 18 2.67 1.38 -12.83
CA ALA A 18 1.64 0.50 -13.36
C ALA A 18 2.17 -0.95 -13.42
N GLY A 19 1.38 -1.90 -12.92
CA GLY A 19 1.77 -3.30 -12.82
C GLY A 19 2.32 -3.71 -11.44
N ASP A 20 2.73 -2.75 -10.59
CA ASP A 20 3.18 -3.05 -9.23
C ASP A 20 2.09 -3.73 -8.39
N ILE A 21 2.52 -4.56 -7.44
CA ILE A 21 1.62 -5.27 -6.53
C ILE A 21 1.93 -4.87 -5.09
N LEU A 22 0.91 -4.37 -4.40
CA LEU A 22 0.91 -4.11 -2.97
C LEU A 22 0.45 -5.38 -2.24
N GLN A 23 1.26 -5.90 -1.34
CA GLN A 23 0.92 -7.08 -0.55
C GLN A 23 0.97 -6.77 0.94
N ASN A 24 -0.11 -7.10 1.65
CA ASN A 24 -0.10 -7.06 3.10
C ASN A 24 0.49 -8.36 3.65
N ARG A 25 1.72 -8.28 4.17
CA ARG A 25 2.42 -9.39 4.84
C ARG A 25 2.47 -9.21 6.36
N GLY A 26 1.71 -8.25 6.88
CA GLY A 26 1.56 -7.98 8.31
C GLY A 26 0.39 -8.74 8.94
N VAL A 27 0.07 -8.36 10.19
CA VAL A 27 -1.01 -8.96 10.98
C VAL A 27 -2.27 -8.09 11.03
N ASN A 28 -2.15 -6.79 10.75
CA ASN A 28 -3.28 -5.86 10.72
C ASN A 28 -3.67 -5.53 9.28
N LYS A 29 -4.88 -5.04 9.11
CA LYS A 29 -5.32 -4.41 7.88
C LYS A 29 -4.47 -3.17 7.58
N ILE A 30 -4.10 -3.01 6.32
CA ILE A 30 -3.37 -1.83 5.81
C ILE A 30 -4.35 -0.98 5.01
N LEU A 31 -4.33 0.32 5.25
CA LEU A 31 -5.09 1.30 4.50
C LEU A 31 -4.15 1.96 3.48
N ILE A 32 -4.58 2.05 2.22
CA ILE A 32 -3.84 2.66 1.12
C ILE A 32 -4.67 3.83 0.60
N SER A 33 -4.24 5.06 0.85
CA SER A 33 -4.88 6.28 0.35
C SER A 33 -4.05 6.90 -0.76
N ARG A 34 -4.72 7.40 -1.79
CA ARG A 34 -4.11 8.15 -2.90
C ARG A 34 -4.26 9.66 -2.74
N SER A 35 -4.95 10.11 -1.70
CA SER A 35 -5.27 11.52 -1.48
C SER A 35 -4.13 12.27 -0.79
N ASP A 36 -4.15 13.59 -0.93
CA ASP A 36 -3.27 14.51 -0.23
C ASP A 36 -4.09 15.68 0.36
N PRO A 37 -4.27 15.77 1.69
CA PRO A 37 -3.77 14.84 2.70
C PRO A 37 -4.42 13.45 2.61
N ALA A 38 -3.72 12.42 3.08
CA ALA A 38 -4.26 11.05 3.12
C ALA A 38 -5.48 10.98 4.04
N SER A 39 -6.46 10.16 3.65
CA SER A 39 -7.71 9.97 4.39
C SER A 39 -8.03 8.49 4.54
N GLU A 40 -8.59 8.10 5.68
CA GLU A 40 -9.09 6.73 5.86
C GLU A 40 -10.39 6.49 5.08
N LEU A 41 -11.19 7.54 4.83
CA LEU A 41 -12.51 7.43 4.19
C LEU A 41 -12.43 7.04 2.71
N ASP A 42 -11.31 7.36 2.05
CA ASP A 42 -11.06 7.04 0.65
C ASP A 42 -10.02 5.93 0.46
N ALA A 43 -9.57 5.33 1.57
CA ALA A 43 -8.51 4.35 1.54
C ALA A 43 -9.02 2.98 1.08
N LEU A 44 -8.24 2.35 0.20
CA LEU A 44 -8.36 0.93 -0.06
C LEU A 44 -7.87 0.15 1.17
N SER A 45 -8.68 -0.78 1.64
CA SER A 45 -8.32 -1.69 2.72
C SER A 45 -7.69 -2.98 2.17
N LEU A 46 -6.51 -3.34 2.66
CA LEU A 46 -5.83 -4.61 2.39
C LEU A 46 -5.80 -5.48 3.65
N ALA A 47 -6.53 -6.59 3.65
CA ALA A 47 -6.50 -7.57 4.73
C ALA A 47 -5.15 -8.31 4.80
N PRO A 48 -4.78 -8.90 5.95
CA PRO A 48 -3.59 -9.75 6.04
C PRO A 48 -3.59 -10.86 4.99
N GLY A 49 -2.49 -11.00 4.24
CA GLY A 49 -2.35 -11.96 3.14
C GLY A 49 -2.92 -11.49 1.79
N GLU A 50 -3.64 -10.37 1.76
CA GLU A 50 -4.22 -9.82 0.53
C GLU A 50 -3.16 -9.11 -0.33
N ALA A 51 -3.39 -9.11 -1.64
CA ALA A 51 -2.58 -8.45 -2.63
C ALA A 51 -3.44 -7.63 -3.59
N PHE A 52 -2.97 -6.43 -3.95
CA PHE A 52 -3.63 -5.54 -4.90
C PHE A 52 -2.66 -5.11 -5.99
N ARG A 53 -3.07 -5.29 -7.25
CA ARG A 53 -2.27 -4.92 -8.43
C ARG A 53 -2.69 -3.55 -8.95
N LEU A 54 -1.71 -2.67 -9.13
CA LEU A 54 -1.91 -1.37 -9.73
C LEU A 54 -2.10 -1.47 -11.24
N ARG A 55 -3.12 -0.78 -11.75
CA ARG A 55 -3.37 -0.66 -13.20
C ARG A 55 -2.71 0.56 -13.82
N SER A 56 -2.43 1.58 -13.03
CA SER A 56 -1.79 2.83 -13.46
C SER A 56 -0.73 3.25 -12.43
N ALA A 57 0.26 4.03 -12.88
CA ALA A 57 1.23 4.64 -11.97
C ALA A 57 0.55 5.67 -11.08
N MET A 58 0.89 5.69 -9.79
CA MET A 58 0.33 6.62 -8.82
C MET A 58 1.21 6.74 -7.58
N SER A 59 1.05 7.86 -6.87
CA SER A 59 1.61 8.07 -5.55
C SER A 59 0.58 7.70 -4.50
N VAL A 60 0.95 6.86 -3.54
CA VAL A 60 0.06 6.45 -2.43
C VAL A 60 0.72 6.61 -1.08
N ARG A 61 -0.09 6.76 -0.05
CA ARG A 61 0.33 6.72 1.35
C ARG A 61 -0.33 5.52 2.03
N ALA A 62 0.40 4.89 2.94
CA ALA A 62 -0.07 3.71 3.64
C ALA A 62 -0.12 3.94 5.15
N SER A 63 -1.10 3.36 5.82
CA SER A 63 -1.19 3.27 7.28
C SER A 63 -1.76 1.91 7.68
N THR A 64 -1.79 1.61 8.98
CA THR A 64 -2.47 0.43 9.49
C THR A 64 -3.63 0.80 10.41
N ALA A 65 -4.73 0.05 10.29
CA ALA A 65 -5.92 0.22 11.14
C ALA A 65 -5.81 -0.51 12.50
N GLY A 66 -4.66 -1.13 12.80
CA GLY A 66 -4.45 -1.93 14.00
C GLY A 66 -3.53 -1.28 15.04
N PRO A 67 -3.48 -1.84 16.26
CA PRO A 67 -2.68 -1.28 17.34
C PRO A 67 -1.17 -1.47 17.14
N THR A 68 -0.77 -2.47 16.36
CA THR A 68 0.62 -2.85 16.09
C THR A 68 1.08 -2.41 14.70
N ILE A 69 2.40 -2.37 14.52
CA ILE A 69 3.00 -2.14 13.22
C ILE A 69 2.70 -3.32 12.28
N SER A 70 2.45 -3.02 11.00
CA SER A 70 2.28 -4.03 9.95
C SER A 70 3.26 -3.85 8.81
N ARG A 71 3.26 -4.81 7.88
CA ARG A 71 4.27 -4.90 6.81
C ARG A 71 3.60 -4.85 5.44
N LEU A 72 3.85 -3.78 4.71
CA LEU A 72 3.49 -3.65 3.30
C LEU A 72 4.68 -4.07 2.44
N VAL A 73 4.49 -4.97 1.50
CA VAL A 73 5.52 -5.35 0.53
C VAL A 73 5.10 -4.84 -0.84
N VAL A 74 5.99 -4.12 -1.51
CA VAL A 74 5.79 -3.72 -2.90
C VAL A 74 6.56 -4.69 -3.78
N VAL A 75 5.82 -5.50 -4.53
CA VAL A 75 6.39 -6.34 -5.58
C VAL A 75 6.37 -5.53 -6.86
N ARG A 76 7.55 -5.09 -7.30
CA ARG A 76 7.66 -4.34 -8.54
C ARG A 76 7.25 -5.25 -9.70
N GLY A 77 6.19 -4.86 -10.38
CA GLY A 77 5.65 -5.61 -11.51
C GLY A 77 6.41 -5.23 -12.77
N LEU A 78 6.77 -6.22 -13.59
CA LEU A 78 7.21 -5.98 -14.96
C LEU A 78 6.22 -5.02 -15.64
N ALA A 79 6.75 -3.97 -16.26
CA ALA A 79 5.96 -2.96 -16.96
C ALA A 79 4.86 -3.65 -17.79
N LEU A 80 3.63 -3.13 -17.72
CA LEU A 80 2.57 -3.53 -18.63
C LEU A 80 3.03 -3.12 -20.03
N THR A 81 3.67 -4.03 -20.77
CA THR A 81 3.78 -3.92 -22.22
C THR A 81 2.38 -4.15 -22.76
N ASP A 82 1.80 -3.09 -23.32
CA ASP A 82 0.55 -3.08 -24.08
C ASP A 82 0.58 -4.11 -25.22
#